data_AF-A0A317XRL2-F1
#
_entry.id   AF-A0A317XRL2-F1
#
_cell.length_a   1.000
_cell.length_b   1.000
_cell.length_c   1.000
_cell.angle_alpha   90.00
_cell.angle_beta   90.00
_cell.angle_gamma   90.00
#
_symmetry.space_group_name_H-M   'P 1'
#
loop_
_entity.id
_entity.type
_entity.pdbx_description
1 polymer ?
#
loop_
_entity_poly.entity_id
_entity_poly.type
_entity_poly.pdbx_seq_one_letter_code
_entity_poly.pdbx_strand_id
1 'polypeptide(L)'
;MQRERKHRHAASTFDTNPTYSTVQFAVSRLADLASLLPSVKFLALLPGIRGDHMVYCSRGTGVILKESSTAQRCNMPESFSLSFFISPCVHDGRHRNEDKAQQRAATQPPPPPSSASTPAPSSSKAPKKGKEEGTIASVFASLSGGSLEDTLPSRFSALKQSLIESPAHVEHLQKTWNSVLPALAQKVDEVKRLRGKTIPEVEFPGSGSNAHSRSLSDWTDARTYAEIKDRGAAVIRNVVPRDKVLEWKQQIREYAAANNAKGFPADNPQVYELYWSKPQLEARSHPNLIQTCQTFLQLFHSPASTGASSKVQATGGDLDRAASLSNLLMYVDRLRIRQPGDAKFALGAHIDGGGVERWECDEFRALWDNILRTGGDWRSHDPWSLGTNGERMAAKTDMYEGPGQCGVFRPLQGWLSMSDTKAGEGTLKLLPFLRESTAYIVLRPFFSPRKSRTECASTSEFLDASNWVFDGTSKKFPGCSLGHNIELDDATHPHLELAETMTSVPQVGPGDMVLWHCDGVHSVESHHRGTTDSSVLYIPAIPTTKVNWQYIQDQKLCFHQGIPPPDFPGGKGESQFQNRGTPADVSDTTARRSLGLEPLDLESAAPDEQHLLRWCNEQI
;
A
#
# COMPACT_ATOMS: atom_id res chain seq x y z
N MET A 1 28.89 -36.36 59.71
CA MET A 1 29.71 -35.12 59.77
C MET A 1 28.90 -34.06 59.04
N GLN A 2 28.49 -32.93 59.66
CA GLN A 2 29.30 -31.72 59.91
C GLN A 2 29.95 -31.17 58.62
N ARG A 3 29.79 -29.89 58.23
CA ARG A 3 29.34 -28.69 58.99
C ARG A 3 28.73 -27.61 58.07
N GLU A 4 27.92 -26.71 58.67
CA GLU A 4 27.54 -25.42 58.07
C GLU A 4 28.59 -24.30 58.34
N ARG A 5 28.58 -23.24 57.51
CA ARG A 5 28.63 -21.78 57.85
C ARG A 5 28.72 -20.99 56.53
N LYS A 6 27.92 -19.95 56.19
CA LYS A 6 27.37 -18.73 56.84
C LYS A 6 28.23 -17.46 56.67
N HIS A 7 27.63 -16.46 55.99
CA HIS A 7 27.99 -15.02 55.94
C HIS A 7 29.28 -14.65 55.14
N ARG A 8 29.48 -13.42 54.64
CA ARG A 8 28.77 -12.12 54.83
C ARG A 8 28.89 -11.21 53.58
N HIS A 9 28.16 -10.08 53.53
CA HIS A 9 28.32 -9.05 52.49
C HIS A 9 29.66 -8.29 52.60
N ALA A 10 30.15 -7.82 51.45
CA ALA A 10 30.81 -6.51 51.28
C ALA A 10 30.57 -6.02 49.85
N ALA A 11 30.53 -4.70 49.64
CA ALA A 11 30.50 -4.09 48.31
C ALA A 11 31.72 -3.19 48.13
N SER A 12 32.28 -3.11 46.92
CA SER A 12 33.33 -2.17 46.57
C SER A 12 33.17 -1.71 45.13
N THR A 13 32.97 -0.42 44.93
CA THR A 13 33.02 0.25 43.63
C THR A 13 34.41 0.12 43.01
N PHE A 14 34.48 -0.12 41.71
CA PHE A 14 35.68 0.16 40.92
C PHE A 14 35.40 1.30 39.96
N ASP A 15 36.14 2.39 40.12
CA ASP A 15 36.15 3.57 39.27
C ASP A 15 37.42 3.54 38.41
N THR A 16 37.27 3.69 37.09
CA THR A 16 38.39 3.69 36.13
C THR A 16 38.11 4.63 34.96
N ASN A 17 38.31 5.93 35.20
CA ASN A 17 38.44 6.91 34.12
C ASN A 17 39.70 6.62 33.27
N PRO A 18 39.60 6.51 31.93
CA PRO A 18 40.78 6.46 31.07
C PRO A 18 41.45 7.84 30.97
N THR A 19 42.78 7.88 31.01
CA THR A 19 43.54 9.13 31.04
C THR A 19 43.78 9.73 29.64
N TYR A 20 44.07 11.04 29.61
CA TYR A 20 44.12 11.88 28.40
C TYR A 20 45.02 11.37 27.24
N SER A 21 46.03 10.54 27.51
CA SER A 21 46.97 10.05 26.48
C SER A 21 46.33 9.08 25.48
N THR A 22 45.33 8.29 25.89
CA THR A 22 44.67 7.31 25.01
C THR A 22 43.95 7.97 23.83
N VAL A 23 43.43 9.18 24.03
CA VAL A 23 42.70 9.95 23.00
C VAL A 23 43.66 10.47 21.92
N GLN A 24 44.84 10.96 22.30
CA GLN A 24 45.83 11.47 21.33
C GLN A 24 46.34 10.38 20.37
N PHE A 25 46.49 9.14 20.86
CA PHE A 25 46.95 8.02 20.04
C PHE A 25 45.92 7.58 18.98
N ALA A 26 44.62 7.75 19.26
CA ALA A 26 43.54 7.48 18.31
C ALA A 26 43.44 8.56 17.22
N VAL A 27 43.61 9.83 17.57
CA VAL A 27 43.53 10.97 16.63
C VAL A 27 44.65 10.93 15.58
N SER A 28 45.87 10.52 15.95
CA SER A 28 47.00 10.40 15.01
C SER A 28 46.68 9.45 13.84
N ARG A 29 46.20 8.23 14.10
CA ARG A 29 45.93 7.25 13.04
C ARG A 29 44.76 7.61 12.12
N LEU A 30 43.83 8.46 12.57
CA LEU A 30 42.76 8.99 11.73
C LEU A 30 43.27 10.06 10.75
N ALA A 31 44.28 10.84 11.13
CA ALA A 31 44.94 11.78 10.22
C ALA A 31 45.70 11.06 9.10
N ASP A 32 46.42 9.98 9.43
CA ASP A 32 47.13 9.16 8.44
C ASP A 32 46.16 8.54 7.42
N LEU A 33 45.05 7.97 7.88
CA LEU A 33 44.00 7.39 7.01
C LEU A 33 43.32 8.42 6.10
N ALA A 34 43.13 9.65 6.57
CA ALA A 34 42.54 10.74 5.78
C ALA A 34 43.44 11.21 4.62
N SER A 35 44.74 10.90 4.64
CA SER A 35 45.68 11.24 3.55
C SER A 35 45.54 10.35 2.31
N LEU A 36 44.94 9.15 2.45
CA LEU A 36 44.91 8.12 1.41
C LEU A 36 43.62 8.07 0.58
N LEU A 37 42.55 8.77 0.99
CA LEU A 37 41.24 8.70 0.33
C LEU A 37 40.61 10.11 0.15
N PRO A 38 40.84 10.79 -0.99
CA PRO A 38 40.51 12.22 -1.16
C PRO A 38 39.02 12.64 -1.13
N SER A 39 38.07 11.71 -0.91
CA SER A 39 36.64 11.96 -1.16
C SER A 39 35.65 11.29 -0.19
N VAL A 40 36.11 10.73 0.92
CA VAL A 40 35.25 10.06 1.91
C VAL A 40 34.92 11.00 3.08
N LYS A 41 33.62 11.20 3.36
CA LYS A 41 33.15 11.79 4.62
C LYS A 41 33.07 10.70 5.68
N PHE A 42 33.78 10.86 6.79
CA PHE A 42 33.68 9.97 7.95
C PHE A 42 32.72 10.55 9.01
N LEU A 43 31.84 9.69 9.52
CA LEU A 43 31.05 9.94 10.73
C LEU A 43 31.51 8.93 11.78
N ALA A 44 31.94 9.41 12.96
CA ALA A 44 32.48 8.56 14.01
C ALA A 44 31.72 8.79 15.32
N LEU A 45 31.08 7.74 15.84
CA LEU A 45 30.47 7.72 17.17
C LEU A 45 31.41 7.00 18.12
N LEU A 46 31.86 7.70 19.17
CA LEU A 46 32.68 7.11 20.23
C LEU A 46 31.78 6.67 21.40
N PRO A 47 31.81 5.37 21.80
CA PRO A 47 31.02 4.91 22.93
C PRO A 47 31.62 5.41 24.25
N GLY A 48 30.81 6.11 25.07
CA GLY A 48 31.18 6.47 26.45
C GLY A 48 30.67 7.83 26.95
N ILE A 49 30.29 8.75 26.07
CA ILE A 49 29.83 10.10 26.46
C ILE A 49 28.30 10.13 26.55
N ARG A 50 27.76 10.58 27.70
CA ARG A 50 26.32 10.90 27.86
C ARG A 50 26.09 12.38 27.59
N GLY A 51 25.61 12.72 26.40
CA GLY A 51 25.24 14.08 25.99
C GLY A 51 25.24 14.24 24.47
N ASP A 52 24.27 14.95 23.92
CA ASP A 52 24.08 15.09 22.47
C ASP A 52 25.10 16.02 21.83
N HIS A 53 26.18 15.45 21.28
CA HIS A 53 27.23 16.17 20.58
C HIS A 53 27.58 15.50 19.23
N MET A 54 27.26 16.16 18.12
CA MET A 54 27.77 15.80 16.79
C MET A 54 28.99 16.64 16.43
N VAL A 55 30.06 15.97 16.00
CA VAL A 55 31.30 16.62 15.53
C VAL A 55 31.30 16.63 14.00
N TYR A 56 31.27 17.82 13.40
CA TYR A 56 31.51 18.02 11.97
C TYR A 56 32.95 18.52 11.74
N CYS A 57 33.63 17.91 10.77
CA CYS A 57 34.93 18.39 10.29
C CYS A 57 34.78 18.90 8.85
N SER A 58 35.20 20.15 8.61
CA SER A 58 35.39 20.71 7.27
C SER A 58 36.79 21.34 7.17
N ARG A 59 37.27 21.59 5.94
CA ARG A 59 38.65 22.04 5.71
C ARG A 59 38.85 23.49 6.11
N GLY A 60 39.82 23.74 6.99
CA GLY A 60 40.44 25.05 7.22
C GLY A 60 40.14 25.66 8.58
N THR A 61 41.22 26.07 9.28
CA THR A 61 41.24 26.95 10.46
C THR A 61 40.30 26.64 11.63
N GLY A 62 40.85 25.99 12.67
CA GLY A 62 40.40 26.13 14.05
C GLY A 62 39.37 25.11 14.55
N VAL A 63 39.66 24.48 15.68
CA VAL A 63 38.66 23.77 16.49
C VAL A 63 38.00 24.78 17.42
N ILE A 64 36.68 24.96 17.31
CA ILE A 64 35.91 25.81 18.21
C ILE A 64 34.98 24.91 19.03
N LEU A 65 35.30 24.75 20.32
CA LEU A 65 34.33 24.30 21.32
C LEU A 65 33.42 25.49 21.66
N LYS A 66 32.11 25.28 21.73
CA LYS A 66 31.15 26.34 21.99
C LYS A 66 30.10 25.91 23.01
N GLU A 67 30.23 26.40 24.23
CA GLU A 67 29.20 26.29 25.25
C GLU A 67 27.97 27.14 24.89
N SER A 68 26.80 26.76 25.38
CA SER A 68 25.54 27.46 25.10
C SER A 68 24.84 27.93 26.38
N SER A 69 25.09 29.20 26.75
CA SER A 69 24.27 29.91 27.75
C SER A 69 24.11 31.40 27.39
N THR A 70 22.87 31.88 27.51
CA THR A 70 22.44 33.28 27.70
C THR A 70 23.17 34.43 26.96
N ALA A 71 22.65 34.75 25.77
CA ALA A 71 22.30 36.09 25.26
C ALA A 71 23.19 37.34 25.58
N GLN A 72 23.74 37.95 24.51
CA GLN A 72 23.77 39.41 24.33
C GLN A 72 23.87 39.81 22.84
N ARG A 73 23.53 41.07 22.50
CA ARG A 73 23.61 41.64 21.14
C ARG A 73 25.00 42.22 20.85
N CYS A 74 25.48 42.13 19.60
CA CYS A 74 26.35 43.16 19.00
C CYS A 74 26.34 43.09 17.45
N ASN A 75 26.92 44.10 16.80
CA ASN A 75 26.64 44.52 15.41
C ASN A 75 27.37 43.77 14.28
N MET A 76 26.86 43.97 13.05
CA MET A 76 27.50 43.72 11.75
C MET A 76 28.83 44.48 11.58
N PRO A 77 29.71 44.10 10.63
CA PRO A 77 29.56 44.61 9.25
C PRO A 77 29.75 43.56 8.15
N GLU A 78 28.99 43.69 7.05
CA GLU A 78 29.28 43.06 5.75
C GLU A 78 29.67 44.12 4.72
N SER A 79 30.60 43.77 3.83
CA SER A 79 30.92 44.56 2.63
C SER A 79 31.61 43.69 1.57
N PHE A 80 31.01 43.57 0.38
CA PHE A 80 31.66 43.79 -0.94
C PHE A 80 30.72 43.48 -2.13
N SER A 81 30.07 44.54 -2.63
CA SER A 81 29.85 44.91 -4.05
C SER A 81 30.81 44.30 -5.10
N LEU A 82 30.51 44.17 -6.41
CA LEU A 82 29.31 44.45 -7.26
C LEU A 82 29.54 43.93 -8.71
N SER A 83 28.49 43.73 -9.52
CA SER A 83 28.28 44.17 -10.95
C SER A 83 27.36 43.19 -11.72
N PHE A 84 26.22 43.55 -12.35
CA PHE A 84 25.91 44.48 -13.48
C PHE A 84 26.48 44.02 -14.84
N PHE A 85 25.78 44.10 -15.99
CA PHE A 85 24.50 44.73 -16.44
C PHE A 85 23.61 43.70 -17.21
N ILE A 86 22.51 43.94 -17.95
CA ILE A 86 21.66 45.07 -18.47
C ILE A 86 20.22 44.46 -18.71
N SER A 87 19.03 45.08 -18.69
CA SER A 87 18.41 46.36 -19.18
C SER A 87 17.83 46.29 -20.64
N PRO A 88 16.91 47.18 -21.11
CA PRO A 88 15.47 47.11 -20.80
C PRO A 88 14.48 47.39 -21.99
N CYS A 89 13.16 47.25 -21.75
CA CYS A 89 12.04 47.93 -22.45
C CYS A 89 10.72 47.74 -21.67
N VAL A 90 9.65 48.55 -21.76
CA VAL A 90 9.43 50.02 -21.91
C VAL A 90 7.95 50.30 -21.54
N HIS A 91 7.56 51.54 -21.19
CA HIS A 91 6.16 51.90 -20.89
C HIS A 91 5.28 52.10 -22.14
N ASP A 92 3.95 52.02 -21.96
CA ASP A 92 3.01 52.96 -22.58
C ASP A 92 1.79 53.21 -21.65
N GLY A 93 0.96 54.23 -21.92
CA GLY A 93 -0.30 54.43 -21.19
C GLY A 93 -1.06 55.74 -21.42
N ARG A 94 -2.27 55.79 -20.83
CA ARG A 94 -3.28 56.88 -20.81
C ARG A 94 -3.98 57.20 -22.14
N HIS A 95 -5.30 57.01 -22.14
CA HIS A 95 -6.24 57.74 -23.00
C HIS A 95 -7.24 58.55 -22.16
N ARG A 96 -7.80 59.61 -22.75
CA ARG A 96 -8.90 60.42 -22.21
C ARG A 96 -9.69 61.06 -23.36
N ASN A 97 -11.01 61.17 -23.17
CA ASN A 97 -11.95 62.02 -23.92
C ASN A 97 -12.14 61.65 -25.42
N GLU A 98 -13.25 61.93 -26.11
CA GLU A 98 -14.47 62.68 -25.74
C GLU A 98 -15.74 62.19 -26.51
N ASP A 99 -16.91 62.43 -25.92
CA ASP A 99 -18.27 62.57 -26.46
C ASP A 99 -18.74 61.91 -27.79
N LYS A 100 -19.83 61.14 -27.66
CA LYS A 100 -21.16 61.60 -28.13
C LYS A 100 -22.33 60.83 -27.48
N ALA A 101 -23.45 61.52 -27.27
CA ALA A 101 -24.61 61.00 -26.53
C ALA A 101 -25.90 61.01 -27.36
N GLN A 102 -26.83 60.10 -27.05
CA GLN A 102 -28.27 60.28 -27.27
C GLN A 102 -29.08 59.45 -26.26
N GLN A 103 -30.33 59.87 -26.01
CA GLN A 103 -31.06 59.54 -24.77
C GLN A 103 -32.17 58.51 -24.97
N ARG A 104 -32.53 57.77 -23.90
CA ARG A 104 -33.94 57.53 -23.52
C ARG A 104 -34.10 57.13 -22.04
N ALA A 105 -35.28 57.43 -21.50
CA ALA A 105 -35.53 57.78 -20.10
C ALA A 105 -35.71 56.63 -19.08
N ALA A 106 -35.41 56.97 -17.82
CA ALA A 106 -36.14 56.67 -16.58
C ALA A 106 -36.33 55.22 -16.09
N THR A 107 -35.73 54.89 -14.94
CA THR A 107 -36.39 54.90 -13.59
C THR A 107 -35.37 54.62 -12.48
N GLN A 108 -35.69 54.92 -11.21
CA GLN A 108 -34.81 54.62 -10.06
C GLN A 108 -35.11 53.23 -9.46
N PRO A 109 -34.08 52.40 -9.17
CA PRO A 109 -34.26 51.16 -8.40
C PRO A 109 -34.22 51.40 -6.87
N PRO A 110 -34.92 50.59 -6.06
CA PRO A 110 -34.90 50.66 -4.59
C PRO A 110 -33.63 50.05 -3.96
N PRO A 111 -33.36 50.29 -2.65
CA PRO A 111 -32.20 49.72 -1.95
C PRO A 111 -32.23 48.18 -1.86
N PRO A 112 -31.06 47.53 -1.70
CA PRO A 112 -30.93 46.07 -1.79
C PRO A 112 -31.53 45.33 -0.58
N PRO A 113 -32.23 44.19 -0.79
CA PRO A 113 -32.68 43.31 0.29
C PRO A 113 -31.53 42.48 0.88
N SER A 114 -31.76 41.96 2.09
CA SER A 114 -30.79 41.17 2.84
C SER A 114 -30.51 39.79 2.23
N SER A 115 -29.28 39.29 2.42
CA SER A 115 -28.84 37.99 1.93
C SER A 115 -29.51 36.83 2.65
N ALA A 116 -30.47 36.18 2.00
CA ALA A 116 -30.94 34.85 2.38
C ALA A 116 -29.90 33.80 1.94
N SER A 117 -29.56 32.88 2.85
CA SER A 117 -28.61 31.79 2.59
C SER A 117 -29.24 30.70 1.72
N THR A 118 -28.76 30.53 0.49
CA THR A 118 -29.08 29.37 -0.34
C THR A 118 -28.51 28.08 0.30
N PRO A 119 -29.30 27.00 0.47
CA PRO A 119 -28.77 25.71 0.88
C PRO A 119 -27.76 25.17 -0.14
N ALA A 120 -26.67 24.56 0.34
CA ALA A 120 -25.75 23.84 -0.54
C ALA A 120 -26.44 22.62 -1.18
N PRO A 121 -26.15 22.28 -2.45
CA PRO A 121 -26.75 21.12 -3.09
C PRO A 121 -26.21 19.82 -2.46
N SER A 122 -27.09 19.04 -1.84
CA SER A 122 -26.76 17.72 -1.31
C SER A 122 -26.47 16.74 -2.45
N SER A 123 -25.18 16.54 -2.74
CA SER A 123 -24.68 15.61 -3.77
C SER A 123 -24.76 14.14 -3.33
N SER A 124 -25.94 13.71 -2.89
CA SER A 124 -26.25 12.29 -2.68
C SER A 124 -26.22 11.58 -4.03
N LYS A 125 -25.07 11.00 -4.36
CA LYS A 125 -25.00 9.86 -5.29
C LYS A 125 -26.02 8.82 -4.82
N ALA A 126 -26.69 8.15 -5.75
CA ALA A 126 -27.45 6.96 -5.41
C ALA A 126 -26.49 5.92 -4.81
N PRO A 127 -26.90 5.16 -3.77
CA PRO A 127 -26.08 4.12 -3.17
C PRO A 127 -25.65 3.10 -4.22
N LYS A 128 -24.43 2.54 -4.11
CA LYS A 128 -23.90 1.58 -5.08
C LYS A 128 -24.84 0.38 -5.18
N LYS A 129 -25.49 0.23 -6.34
CA LYS A 129 -26.32 -0.94 -6.66
C LYS A 129 -25.44 -2.19 -6.57
N GLY A 130 -25.80 -3.12 -5.69
CA GLY A 130 -25.08 -4.39 -5.55
C GLY A 130 -25.04 -5.17 -6.87
N LYS A 131 -23.96 -5.95 -7.06
CA LYS A 131 -23.74 -6.72 -8.28
C LYS A 131 -24.81 -7.80 -8.48
N GLU A 132 -24.95 -8.28 -9.71
CA GLU A 132 -25.88 -9.37 -10.04
C GLU A 132 -25.51 -10.68 -9.30
N GLU A 133 -26.48 -11.58 -9.12
CA GLU A 133 -26.23 -12.85 -8.43
C GLU A 133 -25.34 -13.77 -9.29
N GLY A 134 -24.25 -14.28 -8.70
CA GLY A 134 -23.18 -14.97 -9.40
C GLY A 134 -22.22 -15.67 -8.44
N THR A 135 -21.05 -16.08 -8.93
CA THR A 135 -20.03 -16.79 -8.12
C THR A 135 -18.63 -16.27 -8.39
N ILE A 136 -17.67 -16.55 -7.50
CA ILE A 136 -16.27 -16.12 -7.63
C ILE A 136 -15.58 -16.58 -8.94
N ALA A 137 -16.13 -17.55 -9.68
CA ALA A 137 -15.60 -17.95 -10.98
C ALA A 137 -15.72 -16.86 -12.07
N SER A 138 -16.66 -15.91 -11.97
CA SER A 138 -16.78 -14.79 -12.93
C SER A 138 -15.79 -13.64 -12.67
N VAL A 139 -14.98 -13.71 -11.60
CA VAL A 139 -13.95 -12.71 -11.27
C VAL A 139 -12.72 -12.85 -12.17
N PHE A 140 -12.49 -14.03 -12.73
CA PHE A 140 -11.28 -14.39 -13.49
C PHE A 140 -11.66 -14.79 -14.93
N ALA A 141 -10.95 -14.24 -15.91
CA ALA A 141 -11.15 -14.54 -17.32
C ALA A 141 -10.78 -16.01 -17.63
N SER A 142 -9.73 -16.53 -16.98
CA SER A 142 -9.32 -17.93 -17.11
C SER A 142 -10.36 -18.92 -16.55
N LEU A 143 -10.97 -18.62 -15.40
CA LEU A 143 -11.99 -19.49 -14.78
C LEU A 143 -13.36 -19.41 -15.46
N SER A 144 -13.65 -18.30 -16.14
CA SER A 144 -14.85 -18.14 -16.99
C SER A 144 -14.66 -18.68 -18.42
N GLY A 145 -13.47 -19.19 -18.76
CA GLY A 145 -13.17 -19.85 -20.03
C GLY A 145 -12.83 -18.91 -21.19
N GLY A 146 -12.53 -17.63 -20.92
CA GLY A 146 -12.09 -16.66 -21.92
C GLY A 146 -10.58 -16.74 -22.20
N SER A 147 -10.17 -16.38 -23.42
CA SER A 147 -8.76 -16.20 -23.75
C SER A 147 -8.27 -14.80 -23.32
N LEU A 148 -7.23 -14.77 -22.47
CA LEU A 148 -6.56 -13.54 -22.03
C LEU A 148 -5.79 -12.83 -23.17
N GLU A 149 -5.46 -13.53 -24.25
CA GLU A 149 -4.88 -12.91 -25.44
C GLU A 149 -5.94 -12.44 -26.45
N ASP A 150 -5.62 -11.33 -27.13
CA ASP A 150 -6.40 -10.64 -28.16
C ASP A 150 -7.80 -10.12 -27.78
N THR A 151 -8.23 -10.18 -26.51
CA THR A 151 -9.55 -9.71 -26.05
C THR A 151 -9.75 -8.18 -26.05
N LEU A 152 -8.69 -7.37 -25.93
CA LEU A 152 -8.85 -5.90 -25.87
C LEU A 152 -9.28 -5.27 -27.22
N PRO A 153 -10.21 -4.28 -27.24
CA PRO A 153 -10.58 -3.55 -28.46
C PRO A 153 -9.45 -2.75 -29.12
N SER A 154 -9.63 -2.38 -30.40
CA SER A 154 -8.64 -1.64 -31.20
C SER A 154 -8.22 -0.30 -30.58
N ARG A 155 -9.08 0.37 -29.80
CA ARG A 155 -8.74 1.63 -29.11
C ARG A 155 -7.56 1.50 -28.13
N PHE A 156 -7.21 0.30 -27.67
CA PHE A 156 -6.02 0.09 -26.83
C PHE A 156 -4.70 0.23 -27.61
N SER A 157 -4.73 0.10 -28.95
CA SER A 157 -3.62 0.54 -29.81
C SER A 157 -3.47 2.07 -29.76
N ALA A 158 -4.58 2.81 -29.87
CA ALA A 158 -4.57 4.26 -29.81
C ALA A 158 -4.18 4.78 -28.41
N LEU A 159 -4.64 4.11 -27.33
CA LEU A 159 -4.15 4.37 -25.97
C LEU A 159 -2.63 4.21 -25.93
N LYS A 160 -2.09 3.03 -26.28
CA LYS A 160 -0.64 2.77 -26.22
C LYS A 160 0.17 3.78 -27.04
N GLN A 161 -0.32 4.21 -28.21
CA GLN A 161 0.29 5.28 -29.00
C GLN A 161 0.25 6.64 -28.28
N SER A 162 -0.87 6.99 -27.64
CA SER A 162 -0.99 8.24 -26.86
C SER A 162 -0.13 8.30 -25.60
N LEU A 163 0.36 7.15 -25.10
CA LEU A 163 1.34 7.07 -24.02
C LEU A 163 2.78 7.41 -24.47
N ILE A 164 3.03 7.57 -25.78
CA ILE A 164 4.37 7.77 -26.35
C ILE A 164 4.52 9.22 -26.80
N GLU A 165 5.21 10.01 -25.98
CA GLU A 165 5.31 11.47 -26.17
C GLU A 165 6.30 11.88 -27.26
N SER A 166 7.38 11.11 -27.46
CA SER A 166 8.48 11.45 -28.37
C SER A 166 9.41 10.26 -28.65
N PRO A 167 10.31 10.33 -29.66
CA PRO A 167 11.37 9.35 -29.85
C PRO A 167 12.28 9.19 -28.61
N ALA A 168 12.57 10.29 -27.89
CA ALA A 168 13.36 10.24 -26.66
C ALA A 168 12.65 9.49 -25.51
N HIS A 169 11.30 9.50 -25.49
CA HIS A 169 10.51 8.67 -24.57
C HIS A 169 10.64 7.18 -24.97
N VAL A 170 10.60 6.84 -26.27
CA VAL A 170 10.86 5.46 -26.73
C VAL A 170 12.26 4.97 -26.31
N GLU A 171 13.30 5.80 -26.50
CA GLU A 171 14.67 5.51 -26.05
C GLU A 171 14.74 5.32 -24.51
N HIS A 172 14.03 6.17 -23.76
CA HIS A 172 13.91 6.04 -22.30
C HIS A 172 13.27 4.70 -21.89
N LEU A 173 12.15 4.30 -22.49
CA LEU A 173 11.47 3.04 -22.17
C LEU A 173 12.38 1.84 -22.51
N GLN A 174 13.03 1.85 -23.68
CA GLN A 174 13.99 0.81 -24.09
C GLN A 174 15.17 0.69 -23.12
N LYS A 175 15.77 1.81 -22.73
CA LYS A 175 16.85 1.86 -21.73
C LYS A 175 16.39 1.36 -20.36
N THR A 176 15.18 1.75 -19.95
CA THR A 176 14.58 1.36 -18.67
C THR A 176 14.36 -0.15 -18.63
N TRP A 177 13.67 -0.72 -19.62
CA TRP A 177 13.47 -2.16 -19.80
C TRP A 177 14.78 -2.95 -19.74
N ASN A 178 15.77 -2.58 -20.56
CA ASN A 178 17.09 -3.22 -20.58
C ASN A 178 17.83 -3.14 -19.22
N SER A 179 17.48 -2.19 -18.36
CA SER A 179 18.02 -2.06 -17.00
C SER A 179 17.17 -2.74 -15.90
N VAL A 180 15.91 -3.09 -16.21
CA VAL A 180 15.02 -3.87 -15.32
C VAL A 180 15.34 -5.36 -15.42
N LEU A 181 15.43 -5.92 -16.64
CA LEU A 181 15.62 -7.36 -16.85
C LEU A 181 16.78 -7.99 -16.03
N PRO A 182 18.01 -7.44 -16.01
CA PRO A 182 19.10 -8.04 -15.20
C PRO A 182 18.91 -7.88 -13.69
N ALA A 183 18.18 -6.86 -13.22
CA ALA A 183 17.87 -6.70 -11.80
C ALA A 183 16.74 -7.65 -11.35
N LEU A 184 15.74 -7.83 -12.22
CA LEU A 184 14.68 -8.82 -12.06
C LEU A 184 15.26 -10.24 -12.01
N ALA A 185 16.17 -10.60 -12.92
CA ALA A 185 16.84 -11.90 -12.92
C ALA A 185 17.57 -12.20 -11.59
N GLN A 186 18.24 -11.21 -11.01
CA GLN A 186 18.88 -11.35 -9.69
C GLN A 186 17.87 -11.62 -8.55
N LYS A 187 16.69 -10.97 -8.58
CA LYS A 187 15.60 -11.24 -7.63
C LYS A 187 14.96 -12.61 -7.85
N VAL A 188 14.80 -13.04 -9.11
CA VAL A 188 14.33 -14.37 -9.48
C VAL A 188 15.27 -15.45 -8.94
N ASP A 189 16.57 -15.33 -9.17
CA ASP A 189 17.59 -16.25 -8.61
C ASP A 189 17.63 -16.24 -7.07
N GLU A 190 17.45 -15.07 -6.46
CA GLU A 190 17.34 -14.94 -5.00
C GLU A 190 16.15 -15.74 -4.46
N VAL A 191 14.96 -15.58 -5.04
CA VAL A 191 13.75 -16.30 -4.64
C VAL A 191 13.88 -17.80 -4.95
N LYS A 192 14.47 -18.18 -6.09
CA LYS A 192 14.76 -19.58 -6.42
C LYS A 192 15.69 -20.24 -5.39
N ARG A 193 16.60 -19.48 -4.77
CA ARG A 193 17.52 -19.94 -3.73
C ARG A 193 16.94 -19.95 -2.32
N LEU A 194 16.07 -18.99 -1.98
CA LEU A 194 15.53 -18.81 -0.62
C LEU A 194 14.13 -19.41 -0.40
N ARG A 195 13.31 -19.47 -1.47
CA ARG A 195 11.89 -19.88 -1.47
C ARG A 195 11.14 -19.20 -0.30
N GLY A 196 10.40 -19.94 0.52
CA GLY A 196 9.57 -19.40 1.62
C GLY A 196 10.29 -18.48 2.62
N LYS A 197 11.64 -18.54 2.70
CA LYS A 197 12.45 -17.64 3.54
C LYS A 197 12.56 -16.19 3.00
N THR A 198 11.93 -15.89 1.87
CA THR A 198 11.81 -14.53 1.32
C THR A 198 10.57 -13.79 1.79
N ILE A 199 9.64 -14.46 2.48
CA ILE A 199 8.52 -13.78 3.13
C ILE A 199 8.96 -13.47 4.56
N PRO A 200 9.06 -12.18 4.96
CA PRO A 200 9.49 -11.81 6.30
C PRO A 200 8.38 -12.11 7.33
N GLU A 201 8.82 -12.36 8.56
CA GLU A 201 7.95 -12.65 9.70
C GLU A 201 8.21 -11.63 10.81
N VAL A 202 7.17 -11.20 11.52
CA VAL A 202 7.24 -10.28 12.66
C VAL A 202 6.31 -10.75 13.78
N GLU A 203 6.74 -10.60 15.03
CA GLU A 203 5.92 -10.94 16.20
C GLU A 203 4.99 -9.77 16.56
N PHE A 204 3.72 -10.04 16.85
CA PHE A 204 2.84 -9.02 17.43
C PHE A 204 3.32 -8.67 18.86
N PRO A 205 3.55 -7.39 19.21
CA PRO A 205 4.21 -7.02 20.48
C PRO A 205 3.41 -7.32 21.76
N GLY A 206 2.17 -7.80 21.63
CA GLY A 206 1.37 -8.32 22.74
C GLY A 206 1.13 -7.28 23.83
N SER A 207 1.57 -7.57 25.04
CA SER A 207 1.52 -6.66 26.20
C SER A 207 2.91 -6.17 26.65
N GLY A 208 3.91 -6.21 25.75
CA GLY A 208 5.26 -5.72 26.02
C GLY A 208 5.36 -4.18 26.06
N SER A 209 6.57 -3.65 26.22
CA SER A 209 6.82 -2.19 26.18
C SER A 209 6.32 -1.53 24.89
N ASN A 210 6.32 -2.29 23.79
CA ASN A 210 6.01 -1.80 22.45
C ASN A 210 4.54 -2.06 22.08
N ALA A 211 3.73 -2.59 23.02
CA ALA A 211 2.30 -2.89 22.85
C ALA A 211 1.44 -1.69 22.43
N HIS A 212 1.90 -0.47 22.69
CA HIS A 212 1.19 0.76 22.29
C HIS A 212 1.81 1.44 21.05
N SER A 213 2.89 0.89 20.47
CA SER A 213 3.50 1.49 19.28
C SER A 213 2.65 1.21 18.03
N ARG A 214 2.51 2.27 17.23
CA ARG A 214 1.93 2.27 15.88
C ARG A 214 3.02 2.29 14.79
N SER A 215 4.30 2.15 15.15
CA SER A 215 5.42 2.10 14.20
C SER A 215 5.99 0.68 14.11
N LEU A 216 6.06 0.15 12.88
CA LEU A 216 6.62 -1.17 12.62
C LEU A 216 8.13 -1.25 12.93
N SER A 217 8.84 -0.10 12.99
CA SER A 217 10.23 0.00 13.45
C SER A 217 10.45 -0.49 14.88
N ASP A 218 9.38 -0.51 15.68
CA ASP A 218 9.43 -0.87 17.09
C ASP A 218 8.98 -2.32 17.30
N TRP A 219 8.41 -2.94 16.27
CA TRP A 219 7.96 -4.34 16.27
C TRP A 219 9.05 -5.28 15.76
N THR A 220 9.97 -4.78 14.92
CA THR A 220 11.00 -5.59 14.28
C THR A 220 12.28 -4.80 13.98
N ASP A 221 13.36 -5.51 13.68
CA ASP A 221 14.66 -4.90 13.39
C ASP A 221 14.71 -4.22 12.00
N ALA A 222 15.68 -3.32 11.80
CA ALA A 222 15.80 -2.53 10.58
C ALA A 222 16.00 -3.35 9.29
N ARG A 223 16.57 -4.56 9.35
CA ARG A 223 16.68 -5.45 8.20
C ARG A 223 15.32 -6.09 7.90
N THR A 224 14.65 -6.63 8.91
CA THR A 224 13.32 -7.23 8.71
C THR A 224 12.30 -6.20 8.22
N TYR A 225 12.34 -4.97 8.74
CA TYR A 225 11.56 -3.83 8.21
C TYR A 225 11.87 -3.55 6.72
N ALA A 226 13.15 -3.57 6.32
CA ALA A 226 13.54 -3.37 4.93
C ALA A 226 13.08 -4.51 4.01
N GLU A 227 13.15 -5.77 4.45
CA GLU A 227 12.57 -6.91 3.72
C GLU A 227 11.05 -6.75 3.59
N ILE A 228 10.32 -6.28 4.62
CA ILE A 228 8.86 -6.02 4.50
C ILE A 228 8.58 -5.00 3.37
N LYS A 229 9.36 -3.91 3.27
CA LYS A 229 9.20 -2.93 2.17
C LYS A 229 9.63 -3.47 0.79
N ASP A 230 10.66 -4.31 0.70
CA ASP A 230 11.19 -4.88 -0.56
C ASP A 230 10.30 -6.03 -1.12
N ARG A 231 9.87 -6.93 -0.23
CA ARG A 231 9.08 -8.13 -0.55
C ARG A 231 7.59 -7.83 -0.70
N GLY A 232 7.13 -6.70 -0.15
CA GLY A 232 5.74 -6.24 -0.28
C GLY A 232 4.75 -6.96 0.62
N ALA A 233 5.18 -7.74 1.61
CA ALA A 233 4.32 -8.56 2.44
C ALA A 233 4.98 -8.93 3.78
N ALA A 234 4.18 -9.40 4.74
CA ALA A 234 4.65 -9.98 6.00
C ALA A 234 3.69 -11.06 6.53
N VAL A 235 4.24 -12.01 7.30
CA VAL A 235 3.46 -12.79 8.27
C VAL A 235 3.60 -12.12 9.65
N ILE A 236 2.48 -11.80 10.29
CA ILE A 236 2.43 -11.24 11.63
C ILE A 236 1.97 -12.36 12.58
N ARG A 237 2.85 -12.75 13.50
CA ARG A 237 2.64 -13.86 14.42
C ARG A 237 1.78 -13.46 15.62
N ASN A 238 0.95 -14.40 16.08
CA ASN A 238 0.21 -14.32 17.36
C ASN A 238 -0.64 -13.03 17.54
N VAL A 239 -1.20 -12.48 16.47
CA VAL A 239 -2.06 -11.27 16.52
C VAL A 239 -3.28 -11.50 17.41
N VAL A 240 -3.93 -12.66 17.31
CA VAL A 240 -5.06 -13.05 18.16
C VAL A 240 -4.75 -14.36 18.88
N PRO A 241 -5.11 -14.55 20.17
CA PRO A 241 -4.92 -15.81 20.85
C PRO A 241 -5.55 -17.00 20.11
N ARG A 242 -4.74 -18.03 19.84
CA ARG A 242 -5.08 -19.22 19.05
C ARG A 242 -6.45 -19.80 19.38
N ASP A 243 -6.74 -20.01 20.66
CA ASP A 243 -7.97 -20.66 21.12
C ASP A 243 -9.22 -19.82 20.83
N LYS A 244 -9.11 -18.48 20.87
CA LYS A 244 -10.22 -17.57 20.51
C LYS A 244 -10.53 -17.62 19.02
N VAL A 245 -9.52 -17.81 18.17
CA VAL A 245 -9.74 -17.99 16.73
C VAL A 245 -10.30 -19.37 16.38
N LEU A 246 -9.91 -20.41 17.14
CA LEU A 246 -10.52 -21.74 17.01
C LEU A 246 -11.98 -21.75 17.49
N GLU A 247 -12.32 -21.02 18.56
CA GLU A 247 -13.70 -20.77 18.98
C GLU A 247 -14.50 -20.09 17.86
N TRP A 248 -14.00 -18.99 17.30
CA TRP A 248 -14.64 -18.28 16.18
C TRP A 248 -14.88 -19.18 14.97
N LYS A 249 -13.88 -19.98 14.57
CA LYS A 249 -14.01 -20.94 13.46
C LYS A 249 -15.10 -21.97 13.72
N GLN A 250 -15.22 -22.47 14.95
CA GLN A 250 -16.27 -23.42 15.30
C GLN A 250 -17.67 -22.76 15.26
N GLN A 251 -17.81 -21.57 15.83
CA GLN A 251 -19.04 -20.78 15.79
C GLN A 251 -19.46 -20.41 14.34
N ILE A 252 -18.50 -20.12 13.46
CA ILE A 252 -18.76 -19.91 12.02
C ILE A 252 -19.33 -21.17 11.36
N ARG A 253 -18.77 -22.36 11.65
CA ARG A 253 -19.27 -23.63 11.09
C ARG A 253 -20.67 -23.96 11.58
N GLU A 254 -20.95 -23.71 12.86
CA GLU A 254 -22.28 -23.90 13.46
C GLU A 254 -23.31 -22.92 12.87
N TYR A 255 -22.95 -21.65 12.75
CA TYR A 255 -23.77 -20.61 12.11
C TYR A 255 -24.06 -20.91 10.63
N ALA A 256 -23.04 -21.37 9.89
CA ALA A 256 -23.17 -21.76 8.49
C ALA A 256 -24.08 -22.97 8.30
N ALA A 257 -23.95 -23.99 9.16
CA ALA A 257 -24.78 -25.20 9.12
C ALA A 257 -26.24 -24.90 9.53
N ALA A 258 -26.47 -24.14 10.61
CA ALA A 258 -27.80 -23.80 11.10
C ALA A 258 -28.64 -22.99 10.10
N ASN A 259 -27.98 -22.25 9.19
CA ASN A 259 -28.63 -21.38 8.20
C ASN A 259 -28.52 -21.87 6.75
N ASN A 260 -27.92 -23.03 6.48
CA ASN A 260 -27.61 -23.54 5.12
C ASN A 260 -26.86 -22.50 4.25
N ALA A 261 -25.77 -21.95 4.78
CA ALA A 261 -25.03 -20.86 4.14
C ALA A 261 -24.50 -21.22 2.73
N LYS A 262 -24.69 -20.31 1.77
CA LYS A 262 -24.14 -20.42 0.42
C LYS A 262 -22.62 -20.31 0.42
N GLY A 263 -21.99 -20.89 -0.59
CA GLY A 263 -20.57 -20.73 -0.87
C GLY A 263 -20.14 -21.39 -2.17
N PHE A 264 -18.87 -21.25 -2.50
CA PHE A 264 -18.22 -21.91 -3.62
C PHE A 264 -17.30 -23.05 -3.14
N PRO A 265 -17.28 -24.21 -3.83
CA PRO A 265 -18.25 -24.66 -4.82
C PRO A 265 -19.61 -25.00 -4.17
N ALA A 266 -20.70 -24.91 -4.92
CA ALA A 266 -22.06 -25.03 -4.36
C ALA A 266 -22.41 -26.42 -3.79
N ASP A 267 -21.72 -27.47 -4.24
CA ASP A 267 -21.87 -28.85 -3.75
C ASP A 267 -21.08 -29.13 -2.45
N ASN A 268 -20.08 -28.30 -2.15
CA ASN A 268 -19.23 -28.43 -0.96
C ASN A 268 -18.65 -27.04 -0.60
N PRO A 269 -19.43 -26.15 0.04
CA PRO A 269 -19.02 -24.77 0.33
C PRO A 269 -17.69 -24.69 1.09
N GLN A 270 -16.71 -24.03 0.48
CA GLN A 270 -15.37 -23.83 1.04
C GLN A 270 -14.95 -22.36 1.07
N VAL A 271 -15.39 -21.54 0.11
CA VAL A 271 -15.44 -20.08 0.22
C VAL A 271 -16.87 -19.71 0.55
N TYR A 272 -17.13 -19.21 1.75
CA TYR A 272 -18.49 -18.93 2.22
C TYR A 272 -18.92 -17.51 1.88
N GLU A 273 -20.13 -17.37 1.37
CA GLU A 273 -20.79 -16.08 1.12
C GLU A 273 -21.42 -15.57 2.43
N LEU A 274 -20.55 -15.37 3.43
CA LEU A 274 -20.86 -14.95 4.81
C LEU A 274 -20.04 -13.71 5.18
N TYR A 275 -20.70 -12.75 5.81
CA TYR A 275 -20.21 -11.38 6.01
C TYR A 275 -20.43 -10.89 7.45
N TRP A 276 -21.61 -11.21 8.01
CA TRP A 276 -22.19 -10.60 9.20
C TRP A 276 -22.31 -11.55 10.41
N SER A 277 -21.67 -12.72 10.37
CA SER A 277 -21.63 -13.62 11.53
C SER A 277 -20.92 -12.95 12.72
N LYS A 278 -21.38 -13.21 13.95
CA LYS A 278 -20.77 -12.61 15.16
C LYS A 278 -19.25 -12.83 15.26
N PRO A 279 -18.70 -14.02 14.96
CA PRO A 279 -17.25 -14.22 14.97
C PRO A 279 -16.48 -13.35 13.96
N GLN A 280 -17.06 -13.07 12.78
CA GLN A 280 -16.46 -12.15 11.82
C GLN A 280 -16.48 -10.70 12.30
N LEU A 281 -17.52 -10.29 13.05
CA LEU A 281 -17.57 -8.98 13.68
C LEU A 281 -16.56 -8.89 14.83
N GLU A 282 -16.50 -9.88 15.71
CA GLU A 282 -15.52 -9.95 16.81
C GLU A 282 -14.08 -9.93 16.29
N ALA A 283 -13.75 -10.69 15.23
CA ALA A 283 -12.42 -10.73 14.64
C ALA A 283 -12.00 -9.37 14.06
N ARG A 284 -12.88 -8.70 13.30
CA ARG A 284 -12.64 -7.34 12.78
C ARG A 284 -12.60 -6.28 13.89
N SER A 285 -13.27 -6.53 15.02
CA SER A 285 -13.28 -5.64 16.19
C SER A 285 -12.15 -5.90 17.19
N HIS A 286 -11.27 -6.89 16.95
CA HIS A 286 -10.26 -7.28 17.91
C HIS A 286 -9.13 -6.23 18.00
N PRO A 287 -8.82 -5.64 19.17
CA PRO A 287 -7.88 -4.52 19.28
C PRO A 287 -6.51 -4.79 18.65
N ASN A 288 -5.93 -5.97 18.85
CA ASN A 288 -4.64 -6.35 18.26
C ASN A 288 -4.67 -6.37 16.72
N LEU A 289 -5.80 -6.75 16.11
CA LEU A 289 -5.96 -6.77 14.66
C LEU A 289 -6.11 -5.34 14.14
N ILE A 290 -6.93 -4.51 14.79
CA ILE A 290 -7.08 -3.08 14.50
C ILE A 290 -5.70 -2.39 14.55
N GLN A 291 -4.92 -2.64 15.60
CA GLN A 291 -3.57 -2.11 15.74
C GLN A 291 -2.63 -2.63 14.65
N THR A 292 -2.66 -3.92 14.32
CA THR A 292 -1.84 -4.49 13.24
C THR A 292 -2.15 -3.83 11.89
N CYS A 293 -3.43 -3.63 11.57
CA CYS A 293 -3.86 -2.88 10.39
C CYS A 293 -3.38 -1.42 10.42
N GLN A 294 -3.50 -0.71 11.54
CA GLN A 294 -3.00 0.67 11.68
C GLN A 294 -1.48 0.76 11.50
N THR A 295 -0.71 -0.09 12.19
CA THR A 295 0.76 -0.10 12.12
C THR A 295 1.27 -0.38 10.71
N PHE A 296 0.66 -1.32 9.99
CA PHE A 296 1.05 -1.62 8.61
C PHE A 296 0.56 -0.56 7.60
N LEU A 297 -0.56 0.14 7.86
CA LEU A 297 -0.95 1.30 7.05
C LEU A 297 0.10 2.43 7.12
N GLN A 298 0.82 2.60 8.23
CA GLN A 298 1.93 3.57 8.36
C GLN A 298 3.17 3.24 7.51
N LEU A 299 3.21 2.09 6.80
CA LEU A 299 4.22 1.86 5.77
C LEU A 299 4.00 2.75 4.54
N PHE A 300 2.74 3.15 4.28
CA PHE A 300 2.40 4.07 3.21
C PHE A 300 2.64 5.52 3.60
N HIS A 301 2.94 6.36 2.61
CA HIS A 301 3.10 7.79 2.80
C HIS A 301 2.87 8.57 1.50
N SER A 302 2.41 9.82 1.62
CA SER A 302 2.63 10.81 0.56
C SER A 302 4.14 10.98 0.33
N PRO A 303 4.62 11.28 -0.90
CA PRO A 303 6.00 11.68 -1.10
C PRO A 303 6.41 12.83 -0.19
N ALA A 304 7.62 12.73 0.35
CA ALA A 304 8.10 13.68 1.36
C ALA A 304 8.11 15.12 0.81
N SER A 305 7.76 16.08 1.67
CA SER A 305 7.87 17.51 1.38
C SER A 305 9.34 17.95 1.34
N THR A 306 10.07 17.57 0.29
CA THR A 306 11.53 17.77 0.15
C THR A 306 11.90 19.21 -0.19
N GLY A 307 11.72 20.10 0.79
CA GLY A 307 12.21 21.47 0.78
C GLY A 307 11.21 22.53 0.30
N ALA A 308 11.15 23.64 1.03
CA ALA A 308 10.58 24.94 0.65
C ALA A 308 9.21 24.94 -0.07
N SER A 309 8.14 25.08 0.72
CA SER A 309 6.76 25.36 0.25
C SER A 309 6.10 24.24 -0.57
N SER A 310 5.70 23.17 0.10
CA SER A 310 4.64 22.30 -0.40
C SER A 310 3.33 23.10 -0.50
N LYS A 311 3.03 23.63 -1.69
CA LYS A 311 1.81 24.42 -1.97
C LYS A 311 0.52 23.59 -2.02
N VAL A 312 0.61 22.28 -1.79
CA VAL A 312 -0.53 21.37 -1.60
C VAL A 312 -0.94 21.33 -0.12
N GLN A 313 -0.02 21.65 0.81
CA GLN A 313 -0.39 21.91 2.20
C GLN A 313 -0.95 23.34 2.33
N ALA A 314 -2.08 23.47 3.04
CA ALA A 314 -2.74 24.73 3.43
C ALA A 314 -3.48 25.55 2.34
N THR A 315 -4.11 24.89 1.36
CA THR A 315 -5.40 25.37 0.80
C THR A 315 -6.46 24.27 0.99
N GLY A 316 -7.74 24.63 1.13
CA GLY A 316 -8.81 23.71 1.55
C GLY A 316 -8.86 22.44 0.69
N GLY A 317 -8.36 21.34 1.28
CA GLY A 317 -7.81 20.23 0.50
C GLY A 317 -8.82 19.46 -0.34
N ASP A 318 -8.36 19.00 -1.51
CA ASP A 318 -9.13 18.12 -2.39
C ASP A 318 -9.48 16.80 -1.67
N LEU A 319 -10.75 16.66 -1.29
CA LEU A 319 -11.26 15.50 -0.58
C LEU A 319 -11.10 14.21 -1.39
N ASP A 320 -11.14 14.26 -2.73
CA ASP A 320 -10.96 13.07 -3.59
C ASP A 320 -9.51 12.55 -3.57
N ARG A 321 -8.57 13.35 -3.05
CA ARG A 321 -7.14 13.02 -2.94
C ARG A 321 -6.63 12.94 -1.49
N ALA A 322 -7.51 13.16 -0.51
CA ALA A 322 -7.19 13.08 0.90
C ALA A 322 -7.25 11.62 1.43
N ALA A 323 -6.34 11.30 2.35
CA ALA A 323 -6.36 10.04 3.11
C ALA A 323 -5.98 10.31 4.58
N SER A 324 -6.56 9.51 5.48
CA SER A 324 -6.07 9.33 6.85
C SER A 324 -5.61 7.89 7.02
N LEU A 325 -4.32 7.72 7.29
CA LEU A 325 -3.72 6.42 7.61
C LEU A 325 -3.88 6.07 9.10
N SER A 326 -4.12 7.08 9.95
CA SER A 326 -4.35 6.93 11.38
C SER A 326 -5.74 6.35 11.68
N ASN A 327 -6.76 6.83 10.98
CA ASN A 327 -8.14 6.35 11.07
C ASN A 327 -8.39 5.30 9.98
N LEU A 328 -8.25 4.02 10.32
CA LEU A 328 -8.60 2.92 9.42
C LEU A 328 -10.12 2.75 9.27
N LEU A 329 -10.54 2.14 8.16
CA LEU A 329 -11.90 1.68 7.93
C LEU A 329 -11.94 0.15 7.85
N MET A 330 -13.10 -0.46 8.09
CA MET A 330 -13.28 -1.92 8.12
C MET A 330 -14.10 -2.40 6.92
N TYR A 331 -13.41 -2.87 5.89
CA TYR A 331 -14.02 -3.57 4.76
C TYR A 331 -14.48 -4.97 5.17
N VAL A 332 -15.72 -5.32 4.86
CA VAL A 332 -16.32 -6.61 5.18
C VAL A 332 -16.25 -7.54 3.97
N ASP A 333 -15.41 -8.57 4.08
CA ASP A 333 -15.23 -9.64 3.10
C ASP A 333 -15.63 -11.01 3.70
N ARG A 334 -15.57 -12.03 2.85
CA ARG A 334 -15.92 -13.44 3.08
C ARG A 334 -14.91 -14.16 3.99
N LEU A 335 -15.10 -15.48 4.09
CA LEU A 335 -14.17 -16.40 4.74
C LEU A 335 -13.98 -17.67 3.91
N ARG A 336 -12.89 -18.38 4.16
CA ARG A 336 -12.58 -19.68 3.55
C ARG A 336 -12.37 -20.75 4.64
N ILE A 337 -12.84 -21.96 4.38
CA ILE A 337 -12.58 -23.20 5.14
C ILE A 337 -12.29 -24.32 4.12
N ARG A 338 -11.11 -24.27 3.48
CA ARG A 338 -10.74 -25.14 2.35
C ARG A 338 -10.42 -26.55 2.84
N GLN A 339 -10.99 -27.58 2.24
CA GLN A 339 -10.87 -28.96 2.68
C GLN A 339 -9.67 -29.68 2.03
N PRO A 340 -9.03 -30.65 2.73
CA PRO A 340 -8.03 -31.54 2.16
C PRO A 340 -8.46 -32.16 0.82
N GLY A 341 -7.52 -32.22 -0.12
CA GLY A 341 -7.77 -32.73 -1.47
C GLY A 341 -8.42 -31.74 -2.44
N ASP A 342 -8.83 -30.54 -1.99
CA ASP A 342 -9.40 -29.55 -2.90
C ASP A 342 -8.42 -29.12 -4.01
N ALA A 343 -8.94 -29.10 -5.22
CA ALA A 343 -8.32 -28.52 -6.42
C ALA A 343 -9.29 -27.62 -7.21
N LYS A 344 -10.53 -27.39 -6.72
CA LYS A 344 -11.50 -26.50 -7.37
C LYS A 344 -11.17 -25.03 -7.11
N PHE A 345 -10.59 -24.70 -5.93
CA PHE A 345 -10.20 -23.32 -5.60
C PHE A 345 -8.72 -23.05 -5.93
N ALA A 346 -8.41 -23.08 -7.23
CA ALA A 346 -7.10 -22.74 -7.77
C ALA A 346 -7.17 -21.36 -8.45
N LEU A 347 -6.55 -20.34 -7.84
CA LEU A 347 -6.41 -19.01 -8.44
C LEU A 347 -4.98 -18.85 -8.97
N GLY A 348 -4.84 -18.45 -10.23
CA GLY A 348 -3.56 -18.16 -10.89
C GLY A 348 -2.82 -16.97 -10.26
N ALA A 349 -1.63 -16.64 -10.76
CA ALA A 349 -0.93 -15.44 -10.32
C ALA A 349 -1.67 -14.20 -10.84
N HIS A 350 -2.03 -13.26 -9.95
CA HIS A 350 -2.80 -12.08 -10.31
C HIS A 350 -2.49 -10.87 -9.44
N ILE A 351 -2.95 -9.69 -9.88
CA ILE A 351 -2.99 -8.44 -9.12
C ILE A 351 -4.42 -7.88 -9.17
N ASP A 352 -4.98 -7.56 -8.01
CA ASP A 352 -6.30 -6.93 -7.86
C ASP A 352 -6.30 -5.41 -8.11
N GLY A 353 -7.50 -4.85 -8.18
CA GLY A 353 -7.73 -3.40 -8.08
C GLY A 353 -7.33 -2.69 -9.35
N GLY A 354 -8.05 -2.99 -10.44
CA GLY A 354 -7.77 -2.49 -11.79
C GLY A 354 -6.81 -3.39 -12.57
N GLY A 355 -7.22 -3.70 -13.81
CA GLY A 355 -6.42 -4.40 -14.80
C GLY A 355 -5.78 -3.39 -15.75
N VAL A 356 -6.42 -3.16 -16.90
CA VAL A 356 -5.92 -2.21 -17.91
C VAL A 356 -6.04 -0.74 -17.47
N GLU A 357 -6.88 -0.46 -16.46
CA GLU A 357 -6.98 0.82 -15.76
C GLU A 357 -5.61 1.37 -15.33
N ARG A 358 -4.64 0.50 -15.03
CA ARG A 358 -3.27 0.85 -14.63
C ARG A 358 -2.48 1.65 -15.68
N TRP A 359 -2.92 1.67 -16.93
CA TRP A 359 -2.38 2.52 -18.01
C TRP A 359 -3.40 3.52 -18.58
N GLU A 360 -4.70 3.28 -18.36
CA GLU A 360 -5.78 4.07 -18.96
C GLU A 360 -6.33 5.18 -18.04
N CYS A 361 -6.31 4.98 -16.72
CA CYS A 361 -6.60 6.01 -15.75
C CYS A 361 -5.35 6.85 -15.53
N ASP A 362 -5.42 8.16 -15.82
CA ASP A 362 -4.28 9.08 -15.70
C ASP A 362 -3.73 9.14 -14.27
N GLU A 363 -4.61 9.10 -13.27
CA GLU A 363 -4.25 9.10 -11.86
C GLU A 363 -3.55 7.78 -11.47
N PHE A 364 -4.00 6.63 -11.97
CA PHE A 364 -3.31 5.34 -11.75
C PHE A 364 -1.94 5.32 -12.45
N ARG A 365 -1.91 5.76 -13.71
CA ARG A 365 -0.70 5.84 -14.54
C ARG A 365 0.37 6.76 -13.94
N ALA A 366 -0.03 7.84 -13.25
CA ALA A 366 0.88 8.78 -12.59
C ALA A 366 1.68 8.16 -11.41
N LEU A 367 1.21 7.06 -10.80
CA LEU A 367 1.99 6.30 -9.80
C LEU A 367 3.27 5.69 -10.41
N TRP A 368 3.30 5.53 -11.74
CA TRP A 368 4.40 4.94 -12.48
C TRP A 368 5.36 5.99 -13.09
N ASP A 369 5.25 7.27 -12.72
CA ASP A 369 6.05 8.37 -13.30
C ASP A 369 7.57 8.07 -13.32
N ASN A 370 8.12 7.59 -12.19
CA ASN A 370 9.55 7.23 -12.09
C ASN A 370 9.96 6.04 -12.98
N ILE A 371 9.01 5.24 -13.47
CA ILE A 371 9.25 4.13 -14.42
C ILE A 371 9.10 4.65 -15.86
N LEU A 372 7.99 5.31 -16.16
CA LEU A 372 7.57 5.63 -17.53
C LEU A 372 8.15 6.94 -18.06
N ARG A 373 8.16 8.02 -17.27
CA ARG A 373 8.50 9.36 -17.78
C ARG A 373 9.95 9.45 -18.23
N THR A 374 10.16 10.07 -19.39
CA THR A 374 11.48 10.41 -19.94
C THR A 374 12.42 10.98 -18.86
N GLY A 375 13.53 10.29 -18.60
CA GLY A 375 14.54 10.69 -17.62
C GLY A 375 14.25 10.31 -16.16
N GLY A 376 13.23 9.49 -15.89
CA GLY A 376 13.05 8.81 -14.60
C GLY A 376 14.09 7.71 -14.34
N ASP A 377 14.08 7.15 -13.14
CA ASP A 377 14.75 5.89 -12.79
C ASP A 377 13.78 5.01 -12.00
N TRP A 378 13.47 3.83 -12.53
CA TRP A 378 12.54 2.89 -11.91
C TRP A 378 12.97 2.45 -10.51
N ARG A 379 14.28 2.53 -10.19
CA ARG A 379 14.80 2.23 -8.84
C ARG A 379 14.29 3.20 -7.78
N SER A 380 13.90 4.41 -8.20
CA SER A 380 13.27 5.45 -7.39
C SER A 380 11.73 5.37 -7.36
N HIS A 381 11.11 4.38 -8.01
CA HIS A 381 9.71 4.07 -7.73
C HIS A 381 9.60 3.46 -6.32
N ASP A 382 8.84 4.12 -5.44
CA ASP A 382 8.48 3.60 -4.11
C ASP A 382 7.03 3.08 -4.16
N PRO A 383 6.80 1.76 -4.13
CA PRO A 383 5.45 1.19 -4.14
C PRO A 383 4.57 1.72 -3.01
N TRP A 384 5.18 2.05 -1.86
CA TRP A 384 4.48 2.52 -0.66
C TRP A 384 4.06 3.98 -0.73
N SER A 385 4.35 4.67 -1.84
CA SER A 385 3.81 6.00 -2.09
C SER A 385 2.29 5.97 -2.30
N LEU A 386 1.58 6.93 -1.71
CA LEU A 386 0.20 7.27 -2.10
C LEU A 386 0.13 8.09 -3.41
N GLY A 387 1.28 8.43 -4.00
CA GLY A 387 1.43 9.36 -5.10
C GLY A 387 1.67 10.81 -4.64
N THR A 388 2.42 11.57 -5.44
CA THR A 388 2.86 12.96 -5.17
C THR A 388 1.73 13.91 -4.78
N ASN A 389 0.53 13.72 -5.33
CA ASN A 389 -0.65 14.51 -5.03
C ASN A 389 -1.81 13.64 -4.52
N GLY A 390 -1.55 12.42 -4.04
CA GLY A 390 -2.60 11.49 -3.60
C GLY A 390 -3.26 10.67 -4.71
N GLU A 391 -2.52 10.36 -5.77
CA GLU A 391 -2.97 9.59 -6.95
C GLU A 391 -3.68 8.27 -6.59
N ARG A 392 -3.24 7.52 -5.55
CA ARG A 392 -3.88 6.26 -5.14
C ARG A 392 -5.33 6.42 -4.67
N MET A 393 -5.75 7.60 -4.25
CA MET A 393 -7.13 7.87 -3.80
C MET A 393 -8.06 8.29 -4.94
N ALA A 394 -7.50 8.89 -6.00
CA ALA A 394 -8.25 9.32 -7.19
C ALA A 394 -8.21 8.30 -8.35
N ALA A 395 -7.33 7.29 -8.29
CA ALA A 395 -7.23 6.23 -9.28
C ALA A 395 -8.54 5.44 -9.41
N LYS A 396 -9.07 5.37 -10.64
CA LYS A 396 -10.27 4.61 -10.98
C LYS A 396 -9.86 3.16 -11.25
N THR A 397 -9.96 2.32 -10.23
CA THR A 397 -9.67 0.87 -10.30
C THR A 397 -10.75 0.06 -11.00
N ASP A 398 -11.94 0.63 -11.18
CA ASP A 398 -13.07 0.01 -11.88
C ASP A 398 -13.59 0.98 -12.95
N MET A 399 -13.14 0.81 -14.19
CA MET A 399 -13.63 1.61 -15.33
C MET A 399 -14.68 0.86 -16.18
N TYR A 400 -15.02 -0.37 -15.79
CA TYR A 400 -15.79 -1.31 -16.62
C TYR A 400 -16.91 -2.05 -15.87
N GLU A 401 -17.21 -1.65 -14.63
CA GLU A 401 -18.19 -2.28 -13.72
C GLU A 401 -17.90 -3.78 -13.53
N GLY A 402 -16.62 -4.09 -13.36
CA GLY A 402 -16.10 -5.46 -13.47
C GLY A 402 -16.62 -6.38 -12.36
N PRO A 403 -16.97 -7.65 -12.67
CA PRO A 403 -17.47 -8.60 -11.66
C PRO A 403 -16.46 -8.80 -10.52
N GLY A 404 -15.17 -8.78 -10.83
CA GLY A 404 -14.07 -8.84 -9.86
C GLY A 404 -13.73 -7.54 -9.14
N GLN A 405 -14.12 -6.38 -9.66
CA GLN A 405 -13.55 -5.11 -9.19
C GLN A 405 -14.07 -4.68 -7.82
N CYS A 406 -13.18 -4.07 -7.05
CA CYS A 406 -13.44 -3.58 -5.70
C CYS A 406 -13.64 -2.06 -5.70
N GLY A 407 -14.68 -1.59 -5.00
CA GLY A 407 -15.07 -0.19 -4.89
C GLY A 407 -14.31 0.62 -3.83
N VAL A 408 -13.25 0.06 -3.24
CA VAL A 408 -12.39 0.74 -2.27
C VAL A 408 -10.91 0.63 -2.60
N PHE A 409 -10.15 1.67 -2.26
CA PHE A 409 -8.70 1.63 -2.24
C PHE A 409 -8.22 0.73 -1.07
N ARG A 410 -7.71 -0.46 -1.42
CA ARG A 410 -7.14 -1.45 -0.48
C ARG A 410 -5.61 -1.45 -0.58
N PRO A 411 -4.85 -0.55 0.06
CA PRO A 411 -3.38 -0.53 0.00
C PRO A 411 -2.75 -1.84 0.46
N LEU A 412 -3.38 -2.52 1.42
CA LEU A 412 -2.99 -3.82 1.94
C LEU A 412 -4.17 -4.78 1.86
N GLN A 413 -3.99 -5.85 1.10
CA GLN A 413 -4.83 -7.05 1.23
C GLN A 413 -4.36 -7.86 2.44
N GLY A 414 -5.27 -8.68 2.99
CA GLY A 414 -4.96 -9.41 4.21
C GLY A 414 -5.92 -10.52 4.57
N TRP A 415 -5.44 -11.44 5.41
CA TRP A 415 -6.28 -12.41 6.08
C TRP A 415 -5.74 -12.82 7.46
N LEU A 416 -6.67 -13.16 8.36
CA LEU A 416 -6.39 -13.80 9.65
C LEU A 416 -6.54 -15.32 9.48
N SER A 417 -5.51 -16.08 9.89
CA SER A 417 -5.52 -17.54 9.86
C SER A 417 -6.45 -18.12 10.92
N MET A 418 -7.20 -19.18 10.58
CA MET A 418 -7.97 -20.00 11.51
C MET A 418 -7.55 -21.49 11.50
N SER A 419 -6.37 -21.80 10.97
CA SER A 419 -5.83 -23.17 10.88
C SER A 419 -4.32 -23.19 10.99
N ASP A 420 -3.77 -24.35 11.32
CA ASP A 420 -2.38 -24.66 10.97
C ASP A 420 -2.33 -24.95 9.46
N THR A 421 -1.46 -24.28 8.71
CA THR A 421 -1.32 -24.47 7.25
C THR A 421 0.08 -24.10 6.80
N LYS A 422 0.75 -25.00 6.07
CA LYS A 422 2.09 -24.78 5.46
C LYS A 422 2.04 -24.86 3.93
N ALA A 423 3.18 -24.63 3.28
CA ALA A 423 3.35 -24.81 1.84
C ALA A 423 2.95 -26.24 1.40
N GLY A 424 2.20 -26.33 0.30
CA GLY A 424 1.57 -27.55 -0.20
C GLY A 424 0.17 -27.83 0.36
N GLU A 425 -0.30 -27.06 1.35
CA GLU A 425 -1.59 -27.27 2.03
C GLU A 425 -2.66 -26.25 1.59
N GLY A 426 -2.59 -25.74 0.36
CA GLY A 426 -3.64 -24.92 -0.22
C GLY A 426 -3.56 -23.44 0.17
N THR A 427 -2.39 -22.99 0.61
CA THR A 427 -2.15 -21.65 1.19
C THR A 427 -1.98 -20.56 0.12
N LEU A 428 -1.69 -19.32 0.55
CA LEU A 428 -1.34 -18.18 -0.29
C LEU A 428 0.07 -18.34 -0.87
N LYS A 429 0.25 -17.95 -2.12
CA LYS A 429 1.56 -17.70 -2.75
C LYS A 429 1.71 -16.20 -3.07
N LEU A 430 2.94 -15.71 -3.00
CA LEU A 430 3.33 -14.32 -3.27
C LEU A 430 4.52 -14.27 -4.24
N LEU A 431 4.72 -13.13 -4.91
CA LEU A 431 5.91 -12.82 -5.72
C LEU A 431 6.80 -11.79 -4.99
N PRO A 432 7.83 -12.21 -4.24
CA PRO A 432 8.43 -11.37 -3.21
C PRO A 432 9.64 -10.55 -3.72
N PHE A 433 9.36 -9.63 -4.64
CA PHE A 433 10.27 -8.58 -5.13
C PHE A 433 9.50 -7.41 -5.76
N LEU A 434 8.76 -6.68 -4.91
CA LEU A 434 7.65 -5.81 -5.31
C LEU A 434 8.04 -4.74 -6.34
N ARG A 435 9.18 -4.04 -6.17
CA ARG A 435 9.59 -2.96 -7.07
C ARG A 435 9.98 -3.50 -8.45
N GLU A 436 10.79 -4.57 -8.49
CA GLU A 436 11.28 -5.15 -9.74
C GLU A 436 10.14 -5.80 -10.54
N SER A 437 9.17 -6.46 -9.88
CA SER A 437 7.97 -6.96 -10.56
C SER A 437 7.09 -5.82 -11.08
N THR A 438 6.85 -4.78 -10.28
CA THR A 438 6.02 -3.63 -10.72
C THR A 438 6.64 -2.92 -11.93
N ALA A 439 7.95 -2.65 -11.90
CA ALA A 439 8.65 -2.04 -13.03
C ALA A 439 8.58 -2.91 -14.30
N TYR A 440 8.73 -4.23 -14.17
CA TYR A 440 8.59 -5.16 -15.30
C TYR A 440 7.16 -5.16 -15.87
N ILE A 441 6.15 -5.30 -15.02
CA ILE A 441 4.73 -5.42 -15.42
C ILE A 441 4.25 -4.11 -16.05
N VAL A 442 4.56 -2.94 -15.48
CA VAL A 442 4.21 -1.62 -16.03
C VAL A 442 4.79 -1.41 -17.44
N LEU A 443 6.04 -1.84 -17.67
CA LEU A 443 6.68 -1.74 -18.99
C LEU A 443 6.21 -2.83 -19.96
N ARG A 444 5.71 -3.97 -19.47
CA ARG A 444 5.44 -5.18 -20.26
C ARG A 444 4.60 -4.98 -21.54
N PRO A 445 3.57 -4.10 -21.59
CA PRO A 445 2.82 -3.84 -22.83
C PRO A 445 3.63 -3.19 -23.94
N PHE A 446 4.72 -2.49 -23.63
CA PHE A 446 5.55 -1.76 -24.60
C PHE A 446 6.64 -2.61 -25.25
N PHE A 447 6.71 -3.92 -24.93
CA PHE A 447 7.74 -4.81 -25.44
C PHE A 447 7.15 -6.13 -25.93
N SER A 448 7.61 -6.60 -27.09
CA SER A 448 7.25 -7.90 -27.65
C SER A 448 8.52 -8.69 -28.00
N PRO A 449 8.49 -10.04 -27.94
CA PRO A 449 9.62 -10.85 -28.33
C PRO A 449 9.80 -10.86 -29.85
N ARG A 450 11.05 -10.91 -30.33
CA ARG A 450 11.43 -10.99 -31.74
C ARG A 450 11.35 -12.41 -32.27
N LYS A 451 11.74 -13.37 -31.44
CA LYS A 451 11.59 -14.82 -31.63
C LYS A 451 10.64 -15.36 -30.58
N SER A 452 9.74 -16.26 -30.97
CA SER A 452 8.97 -17.07 -30.02
C SER A 452 9.88 -18.00 -29.20
N ARG A 453 9.38 -18.51 -28.06
CA ARG A 453 10.13 -19.45 -27.22
C ARG A 453 10.52 -20.74 -27.96
N THR A 454 9.81 -21.09 -29.02
CA THR A 454 10.10 -22.22 -29.93
C THR A 454 11.16 -21.94 -31.00
N GLU A 455 11.52 -20.67 -31.23
CA GLU A 455 12.56 -20.24 -32.20
C GLU A 455 13.91 -19.91 -31.54
N CYS A 456 13.95 -19.87 -30.21
CA CYS A 456 15.17 -19.73 -29.41
C CYS A 456 15.74 -21.11 -29.06
N ALA A 457 17.07 -21.24 -29.06
CA ALA A 457 17.77 -22.46 -28.69
C ALA A 457 17.77 -22.74 -27.17
N SER A 458 17.38 -21.76 -26.34
CA SER A 458 17.24 -21.92 -24.89
C SER A 458 16.30 -20.87 -24.28
N THR A 459 15.84 -21.13 -23.05
CA THR A 459 15.13 -20.14 -22.22
C THR A 459 15.99 -18.88 -22.01
N SER A 460 17.31 -19.01 -21.85
CA SER A 460 18.21 -17.88 -21.67
C SER A 460 18.26 -16.97 -22.90
N GLU A 461 18.25 -17.52 -24.11
CA GLU A 461 18.15 -16.71 -25.34
C GLU A 461 16.77 -16.03 -25.45
N PHE A 462 15.69 -16.71 -25.08
CA PHE A 462 14.34 -16.15 -25.14
C PHE A 462 14.14 -14.98 -24.15
N LEU A 463 14.76 -15.06 -22.97
CA LEU A 463 14.74 -14.04 -21.91
C LEU A 463 15.84 -12.97 -22.07
N ASP A 464 16.77 -13.11 -23.02
CA ASP A 464 17.82 -12.10 -23.22
C ASP A 464 17.22 -10.81 -23.79
N ALA A 465 17.72 -9.66 -23.32
CA ALA A 465 17.22 -8.34 -23.70
C ALA A 465 17.26 -8.08 -25.23
N SER A 466 18.21 -8.69 -25.96
CA SER A 466 18.29 -8.56 -27.42
C SER A 466 17.13 -9.24 -28.16
N ASN A 467 16.48 -10.25 -27.55
CA ASN A 467 15.28 -10.88 -28.09
C ASN A 467 14.02 -9.99 -27.96
N TRP A 468 14.09 -8.83 -27.31
CA TRP A 468 12.92 -7.95 -27.15
C TRP A 468 12.99 -6.75 -28.09
N VAL A 469 11.82 -6.27 -28.51
CA VAL A 469 11.64 -5.08 -29.36
C VAL A 469 10.52 -4.23 -28.81
N PHE A 470 10.66 -2.91 -28.94
CA PHE A 470 9.62 -1.97 -28.56
C PHE A 470 8.38 -2.11 -29.45
N ASP A 471 7.21 -2.17 -28.82
CA ASP A 471 5.90 -2.32 -29.43
C ASP A 471 4.97 -1.22 -28.89
N GLY A 472 5.02 -0.05 -29.54
CA GLY A 472 4.14 1.07 -29.25
C GLY A 472 2.80 1.05 -30.00
N THR A 473 2.49 -0.01 -30.76
CA THR A 473 1.39 0.01 -31.74
C THR A 473 0.39 -1.13 -31.62
N SER A 474 0.74 -2.27 -31.02
CA SER A 474 -0.23 -3.34 -30.81
C SER A 474 -1.26 -2.97 -29.74
N LYS A 475 -2.44 -3.58 -29.83
CA LYS A 475 -3.48 -3.54 -28.78
C LYS A 475 -3.17 -4.44 -27.56
N LYS A 476 -2.01 -5.11 -27.53
CA LYS A 476 -1.70 -6.11 -26.50
C LYS A 476 -1.24 -5.46 -25.20
N PHE A 477 -1.95 -5.75 -24.11
CA PHE A 477 -1.53 -5.55 -22.73
C PHE A 477 -1.52 -6.94 -22.07
N PRO A 478 -0.36 -7.62 -21.97
CA PRO A 478 -0.30 -9.02 -21.55
C PRO A 478 -0.96 -9.23 -20.18
N GLY A 479 -1.78 -10.29 -20.07
CA GLY A 479 -2.51 -10.58 -18.84
C GLY A 479 -3.75 -9.71 -18.55
N CYS A 480 -4.06 -8.74 -19.41
CA CYS A 480 -5.14 -7.77 -19.18
C CYS A 480 -6.32 -7.99 -20.13
N SER A 481 -7.54 -8.00 -19.59
CA SER A 481 -8.78 -7.92 -20.36
C SER A 481 -9.75 -6.91 -19.71
N LEU A 482 -10.80 -6.49 -20.44
CA LEU A 482 -11.77 -5.51 -19.92
C LEU A 482 -12.56 -6.06 -18.72
N GLY A 483 -12.71 -5.27 -17.66
CA GLY A 483 -13.49 -5.62 -16.47
C GLY A 483 -12.86 -6.66 -15.53
N HIS A 484 -11.61 -7.07 -15.78
CA HIS A 484 -10.90 -8.09 -15.02
C HIS A 484 -9.61 -7.55 -14.39
N ASN A 485 -9.10 -8.29 -13.40
CA ASN A 485 -7.77 -8.12 -12.82
C ASN A 485 -6.65 -8.42 -13.85
N ILE A 486 -5.39 -8.12 -13.52
CA ILE A 486 -4.26 -8.65 -14.29
C ILE A 486 -4.04 -10.11 -13.89
N GLU A 487 -4.07 -11.03 -14.85
CA GLU A 487 -3.68 -12.44 -14.69
C GLU A 487 -2.30 -12.70 -15.33
N LEU A 488 -1.41 -13.43 -14.66
CA LEU A 488 -0.01 -13.60 -15.04
C LEU A 488 0.37 -15.09 -15.14
N ASP A 489 1.13 -15.42 -16.16
CA ASP A 489 1.71 -16.75 -16.40
C ASP A 489 3.09 -16.65 -17.11
N ASP A 490 3.74 -17.79 -17.33
CA ASP A 490 5.06 -17.86 -17.98
C ASP A 490 5.02 -17.61 -19.51
N ALA A 491 3.84 -17.39 -20.11
CA ALA A 491 3.69 -16.98 -21.52
C ALA A 491 3.58 -15.45 -21.64
N THR A 492 2.70 -14.86 -20.84
CA THR A 492 2.50 -13.41 -20.73
C THR A 492 3.69 -12.71 -20.08
N HIS A 493 4.22 -13.24 -18.97
CA HIS A 493 5.21 -12.59 -18.10
C HIS A 493 6.49 -13.44 -17.89
N PRO A 494 7.16 -13.89 -18.96
CA PRO A 494 8.14 -14.99 -18.92
C PRO A 494 9.39 -14.76 -18.08
N HIS A 495 9.76 -13.50 -17.76
CA HIS A 495 10.92 -13.19 -16.91
C HIS A 495 10.61 -13.24 -15.41
N LEU A 496 9.33 -13.37 -15.02
CA LEU A 496 8.97 -13.57 -13.61
C LEU A 496 9.19 -15.02 -13.17
N GLU A 497 9.24 -15.97 -14.12
CA GLU A 497 9.40 -17.43 -13.89
C GLU A 497 8.48 -17.95 -12.78
N LEU A 498 7.18 -17.72 -12.94
CA LEU A 498 6.15 -17.83 -11.91
C LEU A 498 5.98 -19.26 -11.39
N ALA A 499 6.22 -20.27 -12.23
CA ALA A 499 6.28 -21.66 -11.78
C ALA A 499 7.30 -21.91 -10.65
N GLU A 500 8.38 -21.11 -10.59
CA GLU A 500 9.44 -21.20 -9.60
C GLU A 500 9.39 -20.12 -8.52
N THR A 501 9.01 -18.88 -8.87
CA THR A 501 9.10 -17.72 -7.97
C THR A 501 7.86 -17.47 -7.14
N MET A 502 6.68 -17.94 -7.57
CA MET A 502 5.44 -17.84 -6.79
C MET A 502 5.57 -18.68 -5.51
N THR A 503 5.90 -17.99 -4.43
CA THR A 503 6.41 -18.55 -3.19
C THR A 503 5.30 -18.66 -2.17
N SER A 504 5.03 -19.88 -1.71
CA SER A 504 4.06 -20.14 -0.64
C SER A 504 4.50 -19.44 0.65
N VAL A 505 3.56 -18.83 1.37
CA VAL A 505 3.84 -18.24 2.68
C VAL A 505 4.40 -19.28 3.66
N PRO A 506 5.20 -18.84 4.66
CA PRO A 506 5.59 -19.68 5.79
C PRO A 506 4.40 -20.37 6.47
N GLN A 507 4.67 -21.42 7.24
CA GLN A 507 3.61 -22.09 8.00
C GLN A 507 2.93 -21.09 8.94
N VAL A 508 1.62 -20.93 8.82
CA VAL A 508 0.77 -20.15 9.74
C VAL A 508 0.04 -21.06 10.71
N GLY A 509 -0.29 -20.54 11.90
CA GLY A 509 -1.24 -21.12 12.86
C GLY A 509 -2.47 -20.22 13.05
N PRO A 510 -3.54 -20.68 13.72
CA PRO A 510 -4.71 -19.86 14.02
C PRO A 510 -4.29 -18.68 14.91
N GLY A 511 -4.65 -17.45 14.51
CA GLY A 511 -4.23 -16.22 15.20
C GLY A 511 -3.10 -15.45 14.52
N ASP A 512 -2.38 -16.06 13.57
CA ASP A 512 -1.45 -15.34 12.70
C ASP A 512 -2.21 -14.55 11.63
N MET A 513 -1.69 -13.39 11.24
CA MET A 513 -2.21 -12.59 10.12
C MET A 513 -1.19 -12.55 8.99
N VAL A 514 -1.65 -12.49 7.74
CA VAL A 514 -0.79 -12.18 6.58
C VAL A 514 -1.31 -10.91 5.91
N LEU A 515 -0.40 -9.98 5.62
CA LEU A 515 -0.67 -8.74 4.90
C LEU A 515 0.23 -8.66 3.66
N TRP A 516 -0.33 -8.21 2.52
CA TRP A 516 0.44 -7.95 1.30
C TRP A 516 -0.04 -6.70 0.55
N HIS A 517 0.91 -6.05 -0.11
CA HIS A 517 0.74 -4.80 -0.83
C HIS A 517 -0.19 -4.96 -2.05
N CYS A 518 -1.00 -3.93 -2.32
CA CYS A 518 -2.00 -3.89 -3.40
C CYS A 518 -1.47 -4.23 -4.80
N ASP A 519 -0.24 -3.82 -5.12
CA ASP A 519 0.42 -4.12 -6.40
C ASP A 519 1.22 -5.46 -6.40
N GLY A 520 1.14 -6.24 -5.31
CA GLY A 520 1.82 -7.52 -5.17
C GLY A 520 1.13 -8.64 -5.93
N VAL A 521 1.87 -9.29 -6.86
CA VAL A 521 1.40 -10.51 -7.54
C VAL A 521 1.26 -11.64 -6.52
N HIS A 522 0.09 -12.27 -6.50
CA HIS A 522 -0.24 -13.33 -5.56
C HIS A 522 -1.11 -14.42 -6.21
N SER A 523 -1.15 -15.62 -5.63
CA SER A 523 -1.96 -16.75 -6.13
C SER A 523 -2.40 -17.66 -4.98
N VAL A 524 -3.28 -18.62 -5.27
CA VAL A 524 -3.60 -19.71 -4.32
C VAL A 524 -2.94 -21.00 -4.81
N GLU A 525 -2.43 -21.83 -3.91
CA GLU A 525 -1.90 -23.14 -4.28
C GLU A 525 -2.98 -24.01 -4.95
N SER A 526 -2.69 -24.55 -6.14
CA SER A 526 -3.67 -25.28 -6.97
C SER A 526 -4.20 -26.57 -6.35
N HIS A 527 -3.51 -27.13 -5.35
CA HIS A 527 -3.94 -28.32 -4.61
C HIS A 527 -3.72 -28.15 -3.11
N HIS A 528 -4.68 -28.58 -2.30
CA HIS A 528 -4.53 -28.74 -0.87
C HIS A 528 -4.10 -30.18 -0.54
N ARG A 529 -2.81 -30.41 -0.30
CA ARG A 529 -2.23 -31.75 -0.01
C ARG A 529 -2.03 -32.05 1.49
N GLY A 530 -2.68 -31.27 2.35
CA GLY A 530 -2.63 -31.42 3.81
C GLY A 530 -3.62 -32.47 4.32
N THR A 531 -3.66 -32.68 5.64
CA THR A 531 -4.61 -33.59 6.32
C THR A 531 -5.68 -32.88 7.15
N THR A 532 -5.52 -31.58 7.37
CA THR A 532 -6.46 -30.68 8.06
C THR A 532 -6.83 -29.52 7.13
N ASP A 533 -7.94 -28.85 7.39
CA ASP A 533 -8.45 -27.77 6.54
C ASP A 533 -7.59 -26.49 6.59
N SER A 534 -7.58 -25.73 5.50
CA SER A 534 -6.95 -24.40 5.39
C SER A 534 -8.01 -23.29 5.44
N SER A 535 -8.18 -22.72 6.63
CA SER A 535 -9.19 -21.71 6.97
C SER A 535 -8.60 -20.31 7.18
N VAL A 536 -9.27 -19.30 6.61
CA VAL A 536 -8.91 -17.88 6.78
C VAL A 536 -10.13 -16.96 6.81
N LEU A 537 -10.04 -15.83 7.51
CA LEU A 537 -10.96 -14.69 7.38
C LEU A 537 -10.30 -13.63 6.49
N TYR A 538 -10.97 -13.16 5.43
CA TYR A 538 -10.44 -12.07 4.60
C TYR A 538 -10.67 -10.72 5.31
N ILE A 539 -9.57 -10.04 5.64
CA ILE A 539 -9.55 -8.79 6.41
C ILE A 539 -8.40 -7.92 5.87
N PRO A 540 -8.63 -7.05 4.87
CA PRO A 540 -7.64 -6.09 4.39
C PRO A 540 -7.49 -4.92 5.37
N ALA A 541 -6.37 -4.20 5.29
CA ALA A 541 -6.18 -2.94 6.01
C ALA A 541 -6.43 -1.77 5.05
N ILE A 542 -7.46 -0.96 5.31
CA ILE A 542 -7.84 0.18 4.46
C ILE A 542 -7.86 1.50 5.25
N PRO A 543 -7.35 2.61 4.68
CA PRO A 543 -7.37 3.92 5.31
C PRO A 543 -8.73 4.62 5.12
N THR A 544 -9.02 5.66 5.91
CA THR A 544 -10.11 6.58 5.58
C THR A 544 -9.71 7.40 4.36
N THR A 545 -10.53 7.35 3.32
CA THR A 545 -10.47 8.18 2.12
C THR A 545 -11.90 8.53 1.72
N LYS A 546 -12.12 9.52 0.87
CA LYS A 546 -13.47 9.89 0.43
C LYS A 546 -14.20 8.72 -0.27
N VAL A 547 -13.50 7.97 -1.13
CA VAL A 547 -14.04 6.78 -1.81
C VAL A 547 -14.30 5.63 -0.82
N ASN A 548 -13.36 5.36 0.09
CA ASN A 548 -13.52 4.30 1.09
C ASN A 548 -14.68 4.59 2.05
N TRP A 549 -14.85 5.85 2.47
CA TRP A 549 -15.95 6.25 3.34
C TRP A 549 -17.32 6.11 2.66
N GLN A 550 -17.44 6.49 1.39
CA GLN A 550 -18.67 6.31 0.62
C GLN A 550 -19.08 4.82 0.57
N TYR A 551 -18.13 3.92 0.32
CA TYR A 551 -18.38 2.48 0.39
C TYR A 551 -18.77 2.01 1.80
N ILE A 552 -18.17 2.54 2.86
CA ILE A 552 -18.54 2.18 4.25
C ILE A 552 -19.97 2.60 4.59
N GLN A 553 -20.49 3.72 4.06
CA GLN A 553 -21.90 4.08 4.23
C GLN A 553 -22.83 3.08 3.53
N ASP A 554 -22.55 2.69 2.29
CA ASP A 554 -23.33 1.65 1.59
C ASP A 554 -23.22 0.27 2.28
N GLN A 555 -22.02 -0.08 2.78
CA GLN A 555 -21.78 -1.28 3.58
C GLN A 555 -22.56 -1.28 4.89
N LYS A 556 -22.67 -0.13 5.59
CA LYS A 556 -23.49 0.03 6.80
C LYS A 556 -24.97 -0.25 6.50
N LEU A 557 -25.50 0.26 5.38
CA LEU A 557 -26.87 -0.04 4.96
C LEU A 557 -27.08 -1.54 4.69
N CYS A 558 -26.11 -2.20 4.04
CA CYS A 558 -26.13 -3.66 3.83
C CYS A 558 -26.09 -4.43 5.16
N PHE A 559 -25.28 -4.01 6.13
CA PHE A 559 -25.14 -4.64 7.45
C PHE A 559 -26.44 -4.59 8.26
N HIS A 560 -27.13 -3.44 8.29
CA HIS A 560 -28.44 -3.33 8.94
C HIS A 560 -29.46 -4.32 8.34
N GLN A 561 -29.48 -4.46 7.01
CA GLN A 561 -30.39 -5.36 6.30
C GLN A 561 -29.94 -6.84 6.37
N GLY A 562 -28.64 -7.11 6.52
CA GLY A 562 -28.02 -8.45 6.46
C GLY A 562 -27.78 -8.98 5.04
N ILE A 563 -27.90 -8.13 4.02
CA ILE A 563 -27.63 -8.50 2.62
C ILE A 563 -26.11 -8.43 2.32
N PRO A 564 -25.60 -9.01 1.22
CA PRO A 564 -24.17 -8.94 0.89
C PRO A 564 -23.69 -7.48 0.73
N PRO A 565 -22.42 -7.15 1.07
CA PRO A 565 -21.87 -5.82 0.84
C PRO A 565 -21.80 -5.47 -0.66
N PRO A 566 -21.71 -4.16 -1.03
CA PRO A 566 -21.94 -3.71 -2.42
C PRO A 566 -21.00 -4.27 -3.49
N ASP A 567 -19.79 -4.73 -3.13
CA ASP A 567 -18.82 -5.30 -4.07
C ASP A 567 -19.05 -6.79 -4.39
N PHE A 568 -19.94 -7.46 -3.67
CA PHE A 568 -20.19 -8.90 -3.77
C PHE A 568 -21.45 -9.23 -4.58
N PRO A 569 -21.62 -10.49 -5.04
CA PRO A 569 -22.85 -10.92 -5.69
C PRO A 569 -24.07 -10.67 -4.80
N GLY A 570 -25.08 -9.99 -5.35
CA GLY A 570 -26.27 -9.59 -4.61
C GLY A 570 -27.21 -10.74 -4.26
N GLY A 571 -28.30 -10.40 -3.56
CA GLY A 571 -29.35 -11.32 -3.16
C GLY A 571 -29.68 -11.18 -1.67
N LYS A 572 -30.30 -12.21 -1.10
CA LYS A 572 -30.78 -12.16 0.29
C LYS A 572 -29.66 -12.19 1.34
N GLY A 573 -28.50 -12.78 1.03
CA GLY A 573 -27.41 -12.98 2.00
C GLY A 573 -27.90 -13.60 3.32
N GLU A 574 -27.52 -12.98 4.43
CA GLU A 574 -27.85 -13.38 5.80
C GLU A 574 -29.11 -12.67 6.34
N SER A 575 -29.87 -11.94 5.51
CA SER A 575 -31.05 -11.16 5.95
C SER A 575 -32.15 -11.99 6.62
N GLN A 576 -32.19 -13.30 6.36
CA GLN A 576 -33.13 -14.26 6.96
C GLN A 576 -32.45 -15.24 7.94
N PHE A 577 -31.18 -15.04 8.29
CA PHE A 577 -30.40 -15.99 9.10
C PHE A 577 -30.61 -15.76 10.61
N GLN A 578 -30.76 -16.86 11.34
CA GLN A 578 -30.85 -16.87 12.80
C GLN A 578 -29.48 -16.61 13.43
N ASN A 579 -29.44 -15.83 14.50
CA ASN A 579 -28.24 -15.45 15.25
C ASN A 579 -27.17 -14.66 14.44
N ARG A 580 -27.59 -14.00 13.34
CA ARG A 580 -26.75 -13.02 12.62
C ARG A 580 -26.23 -11.95 13.58
N GLY A 581 -25.02 -11.47 13.34
CA GLY A 581 -24.48 -10.30 14.02
C GLY A 581 -25.19 -9.00 13.64
N THR A 582 -25.08 -8.04 14.54
CA THR A 582 -25.78 -6.75 14.50
C THR A 582 -24.83 -5.61 14.92
N PRO A 583 -25.18 -4.34 14.68
CA PRO A 583 -24.42 -3.19 15.20
C PRO A 583 -24.29 -3.11 16.74
N ALA A 584 -25.00 -3.96 17.50
CA ALA A 584 -24.84 -4.09 18.94
C ALA A 584 -23.75 -5.11 19.35
N ASP A 585 -23.38 -6.02 18.45
CA ASP A 585 -22.29 -7.00 18.66
C ASP A 585 -20.89 -6.40 18.41
N VAL A 586 -20.82 -5.19 17.85
CA VAL A 586 -19.59 -4.42 17.66
C VAL A 586 -19.38 -3.54 18.89
N SER A 587 -18.52 -3.97 19.82
CA SER A 587 -18.32 -3.34 21.13
C SER A 587 -17.16 -2.35 21.20
N ASP A 588 -16.10 -2.52 20.40
CA ASP A 588 -14.93 -1.63 20.40
C ASP A 588 -15.21 -0.31 19.66
N THR A 589 -14.92 0.84 20.27
CA THR A 589 -15.19 2.15 19.69
C THR A 589 -14.45 2.39 18.36
N THR A 590 -13.23 1.88 18.19
CA THR A 590 -12.49 2.00 16.93
C THR A 590 -13.12 1.13 15.83
N ALA A 591 -13.58 -0.08 16.19
CA ALA A 591 -14.36 -0.94 15.30
C ALA A 591 -15.68 -0.27 14.86
N ARG A 592 -16.42 0.34 15.80
CA ARG A 592 -17.67 1.06 15.53
C ARG A 592 -17.46 2.25 14.60
N ARG A 593 -16.42 3.05 14.85
CA ARG A 593 -15.97 4.15 13.99
C ARG A 593 -15.60 3.68 12.58
N SER A 594 -14.74 2.66 12.48
CA SER A 594 -14.25 2.12 11.21
C SER A 594 -15.34 1.43 10.35
N LEU A 595 -16.47 1.05 10.95
CA LEU A 595 -17.69 0.56 10.27
C LEU A 595 -18.73 1.67 10.00
N GLY A 596 -18.41 2.94 10.29
CA GLY A 596 -19.32 4.08 10.08
C GLY A 596 -20.52 4.13 11.02
N LEU A 597 -20.49 3.36 12.12
CA LEU A 597 -21.54 3.32 13.14
C LEU A 597 -21.43 4.47 14.15
N GLU A 598 -20.25 5.08 14.26
CA GLU A 598 -19.94 6.20 15.17
C GLU A 598 -18.96 7.20 14.52
N PRO A 599 -18.96 8.49 14.94
CA PRO A 599 -18.04 9.50 14.41
C PRO A 599 -16.56 9.17 14.60
N LEU A 600 -15.81 9.23 13.49
CA LEU A 600 -14.35 9.11 13.41
C LEU A 600 -13.65 10.10 14.34
N ASP A 601 -12.43 9.76 14.76
CA ASP A 601 -11.71 10.51 15.78
C ASP A 601 -11.13 11.82 15.21
N LEU A 602 -11.66 12.96 15.66
CA LEU A 602 -11.18 14.29 15.26
C LEU A 602 -10.10 14.85 16.19
N GLU A 603 -9.98 14.33 17.42
CA GLU A 603 -9.10 14.89 18.47
C GLU A 603 -7.65 14.40 18.31
N SER A 604 -7.48 13.14 17.87
CA SER A 604 -6.18 12.53 17.59
C SER A 604 -5.70 12.68 16.14
N ALA A 605 -6.52 13.29 15.27
CA ALA A 605 -6.23 13.45 13.85
C ALA A 605 -5.28 14.61 13.53
N ALA A 606 -4.39 14.41 12.54
CA ALA A 606 -3.52 15.47 12.07
C ALA A 606 -4.30 16.61 11.36
N PRO A 607 -3.80 17.87 11.35
CA PRO A 607 -4.57 19.02 10.85
C PRO A 607 -5.00 18.94 9.38
N ASP A 608 -4.27 18.17 8.56
CA ASP A 608 -4.60 17.84 7.17
C ASP A 608 -5.63 16.70 7.07
N GLU A 609 -5.55 15.67 7.91
CA GLU A 609 -6.59 14.62 8.04
C GLU A 609 -7.94 15.21 8.49
N GLN A 610 -7.94 16.22 9.36
CA GLN A 610 -9.13 16.79 9.99
C GLN A 610 -10.18 17.37 9.02
N HIS A 611 -9.84 17.72 7.77
CA HIS A 611 -10.87 18.14 6.81
C HIS A 611 -11.68 16.94 6.29
N LEU A 612 -10.99 15.88 5.89
CA LEU A 612 -11.59 14.63 5.42
C LEU A 612 -12.46 14.00 6.52
N LEU A 613 -11.94 13.91 7.75
CA LEU A 613 -12.65 13.25 8.84
C LEU A 613 -13.91 14.03 9.29
N ARG A 614 -13.91 15.37 9.21
CA ARG A 614 -15.14 16.16 9.40
C ARG A 614 -16.16 15.89 8.32
N TRP A 615 -15.75 15.93 7.05
CA TRP A 615 -16.63 15.59 5.92
C TRP A 615 -17.19 14.17 6.05
N CYS A 616 -16.40 13.20 6.55
CA CYS A 616 -16.88 11.86 6.85
C CYS A 616 -17.96 11.85 7.95
N ASN A 617 -17.70 12.53 9.07
CA ASN A 617 -18.63 12.60 10.21
C ASN A 617 -19.92 13.37 9.90
N GLU A 618 -19.92 14.26 8.91
CA GLU A 618 -21.12 14.95 8.38
C GLU A 618 -22.10 14.02 7.61
N GLN A 619 -21.76 12.73 7.44
CA GLN A 619 -22.56 11.72 6.72
C GLN A 619 -23.07 10.55 7.61
N ILE A 620 -23.00 10.67 8.93
CA ILE A 620 -23.41 9.61 9.89
C ILE A 620 -24.82 9.83 10.42
#